data_AF-A0A7C5TZG3-F1
#
_entry.id   AF-A0A7C5TZG3-F1
#
_cell.length_a   1.000
_cell.length_b   1.000
_cell.length_c   1.000
_cell.angle_alpha   90.00
_cell.angle_beta   90.00
_cell.angle_gamma   90.00
#
_symmetry.space_group_name_H-M   'P 1'
#
loop_
_entity.id
_entity.type
_entity.pdbx_description
1 polymer ?
#
loop_
_entity_poly.entity_id
_entity_poly.type
_entity_poly.pdbx_seq_one_letter_code
_entity_poly.pdbx_strand_id
1 'polypeptide(L)'
;MISKDHFSNTLLIIMITLTTWAFWSIGEHRLDVYISMFVLEYLIIKMMLRPRRIFIDILQIGLLIIFLIFISIRIYEVLIK
;
A
#
# COMPACT_ATOMS: atom_id res chain seq x y z
N MET A 1 -20.89 17.63 2.21
CA MET A 1 -19.51 17.29 2.65
C MET A 1 -19.29 15.81 2.38
N ILE A 2 -18.28 15.45 1.58
CA ILE A 2 -17.93 14.04 1.34
C ILE A 2 -17.48 13.44 2.68
N SER A 3 -18.02 12.27 3.06
CA SER A 3 -17.54 11.58 4.27
C SER A 3 -16.06 11.23 4.12
N LYS A 4 -15.29 11.32 5.20
CA LYS A 4 -13.86 10.98 5.21
C LYS A 4 -13.60 9.56 4.67
N ASP A 5 -14.55 8.66 4.87
CA ASP A 5 -14.45 7.27 4.42
C ASP A 5 -14.56 7.16 2.88
N HIS A 6 -15.51 7.88 2.28
CA HIS A 6 -15.63 7.95 0.82
C HIS A 6 -14.40 8.58 0.19
N PHE A 7 -13.91 9.68 0.78
CA PHE A 7 -12.70 10.33 0.31
C PHE A 7 -11.48 9.41 0.39
N SER A 8 -11.33 8.66 1.49
CA SER A 8 -10.25 7.68 1.66
C SER A 8 -10.29 6.57 0.61
N ASN A 9 -11.47 6.04 0.29
CA ASN A 9 -11.61 4.97 -0.69
C ASN A 9 -11.33 5.48 -2.12
N THR A 10 -11.85 6.66 -2.48
CA THR A 10 -11.59 7.26 -3.78
C THR A 10 -10.10 7.55 -3.97
N LEU A 11 -9.44 8.12 -2.95
CA LEU A 11 -8.01 8.40 -3.01
C LEU A 11 -7.20 7.11 -3.17
N LEU A 12 -7.56 6.04 -2.47
CA LEU A 12 -6.88 4.74 -2.57
C LEU A 12 -6.98 4.16 -3.98
N ILE A 13 -8.18 4.19 -4.58
CA ILE A 13 -8.37 3.69 -5.95
C ILE A 13 -7.53 4.49 -6.95
N ILE A 14 -7.48 5.82 -6.80
CA ILE A 14 -6.66 6.69 -7.65
C ILE A 14 -5.17 6.32 -7.51
N MET A 15 -4.66 6.17 -6.28
CA MET A 15 -3.26 5.82 -6.04
C MET A 15 -2.90 4.46 -6.63
N ILE A 16 -3.72 3.42 -6.37
CA ILE A 16 -3.50 2.07 -6.91
C ILE A 16 -3.48 2.08 -8.44
N THR A 17 -4.39 2.85 -9.06
CA THR A 17 -4.47 2.97 -10.52
C THR A 17 -3.21 3.62 -11.08
N LEU A 18 -2.74 4.71 -10.47
CA LEU A 18 -1.52 5.41 -10.88
C LEU A 18 -0.29 4.53 -10.71
N THR A 19 -0.18 3.81 -9.61
CA THR A 19 0.95 2.90 -9.35
C THR A 19 0.95 1.72 -10.30
N THR A 20 -0.21 1.13 -10.57
CA THR A 20 -0.34 0.04 -11.54
C THR A 20 0.07 0.51 -12.94
N TRP A 21 -0.41 1.69 -13.35
CA TRP A 21 -0.03 2.30 -14.62
C TRP A 21 1.48 2.60 -14.69
N ALA A 22 2.05 3.17 -13.62
CA ALA A 22 3.47 3.50 -13.55
C ALA A 22 4.35 2.24 -13.68
N PHE A 23 4.04 1.18 -12.93
CA PHE A 23 4.79 -0.07 -12.99
C PHE A 23 4.64 -0.78 -14.32
N TRP A 24 3.43 -0.79 -14.89
CA TRP A 24 3.22 -1.31 -16.23
C TRP A 24 4.04 -0.54 -17.27
N SER A 25 4.08 0.80 -17.18
CA SER A 25 4.84 1.65 -18.13
C SER A 25 6.35 1.44 -18.07
N ILE A 26 6.88 1.03 -16.92
CA ILE A 26 8.31 0.72 -16.72
C ILE A 26 8.62 -0.76 -17.07
N GLY A 27 7.60 -1.56 -17.37
CA GLY A 27 7.76 -3.00 -17.65
C GLY A 27 8.07 -3.82 -16.39
N GLU A 28 7.66 -3.35 -15.20
CA GLU A 28 7.82 -4.13 -13.97
C GLU A 28 6.77 -5.24 -13.94
N HIS A 29 7.23 -6.48 -13.82
CA HIS A 29 6.40 -7.69 -13.82
C HIS A 29 6.38 -8.40 -12.46
N ARG A 30 7.20 -7.92 -11.52
CA ARG A 30 7.38 -8.54 -10.21
C ARG A 30 6.25 -8.24 -9.25
N LEU A 31 5.46 -9.26 -8.94
CA LEU A 31 4.26 -9.17 -8.11
C LEU A 31 4.53 -8.65 -6.69
N ASP A 32 5.69 -8.97 -6.11
CA ASP A 32 6.10 -8.51 -4.77
C ASP A 32 6.22 -6.98 -4.67
N VAL A 33 6.62 -6.30 -5.75
CA VAL A 33 6.70 -4.82 -5.79
C VAL A 33 5.30 -4.21 -5.78
N TYR A 34 4.39 -4.75 -6.58
CA TYR A 34 3.00 -4.29 -6.64
C TYR A 34 2.31 -4.45 -5.29
N ILE A 35 2.40 -5.65 -4.68
CA ILE A 35 1.83 -5.88 -3.35
C ILE A 35 2.41 -4.91 -2.33
N SER A 36 3.73 -4.73 -2.31
CA SER A 36 4.38 -3.85 -1.35
C SER A 36 3.89 -2.40 -1.48
N MET A 37 3.75 -1.88 -2.71
CA MET A 37 3.24 -0.53 -2.92
C MET A 37 1.77 -0.38 -2.55
N PHE A 38 0.92 -1.34 -2.90
CA PHE A 38 -0.50 -1.25 -2.55
C PHE A 38 -0.71 -1.28 -1.03
N VAL A 39 0.08 -2.08 -0.32
CA VAL A 39 0.06 -2.07 1.15
C VAL A 39 0.54 -0.73 1.69
N LEU A 40 1.62 -0.18 1.13
CA LEU A 40 2.13 1.12 1.54
C LEU A 40 1.10 2.24 1.34
N GLU A 41 0.47 2.32 0.18
CA GLU A 41 -0.58 3.28 -0.14
C GLU A 41 -1.76 3.17 0.83
N TYR A 42 -2.22 1.96 1.09
CA TYR A 42 -3.26 1.70 2.08
C TYR A 42 -2.87 2.24 3.47
N LEU A 43 -1.64 1.95 3.92
CA LEU A 43 -1.15 2.40 5.22
C LEU A 43 -1.03 3.93 5.27
N ILE A 44 -0.50 4.57 4.23
CA ILE A 44 -0.33 6.04 4.15
C ILE A 44 -1.69 6.73 4.22
N ILE A 45 -2.63 6.35 3.34
CA ILE A 45 -3.96 6.98 3.28
C ILE A 45 -4.67 6.87 4.61
N LYS A 46 -4.59 5.70 5.23
CA LYS A 46 -5.17 5.42 6.54
C LYS A 46 -4.53 6.24 7.65
N MET A 47 -3.21 6.41 7.66
CA MET A 47 -2.51 7.25 8.64
C MET A 47 -2.81 8.74 8.46
N MET A 48 -2.93 9.21 7.22
CA MET A 48 -3.19 10.60 6.88
C MET A 48 -4.65 11.01 7.14
N LEU A 49 -5.61 10.23 6.65
CA LEU A 49 -7.03 10.59 6.71
C LEU A 49 -7.71 10.11 7.99
N ARG A 50 -7.15 9.09 8.64
CA ARG A 50 -7.66 8.46 9.87
C ARG A 50 -9.20 8.28 9.83
N PRO A 51 -9.73 7.53 8.86
CA PRO A 51 -11.15 7.24 8.81
C PRO A 51 -11.58 6.58 10.13
N ARG A 52 -12.78 6.91 10.63
CA ARG A 52 -13.24 6.45 11.94
C ARG A 52 -13.33 4.92 11.94
N ARG A 53 -12.77 4.27 12.95
CA ARG A 53 -12.84 2.82 13.11
C ARG A 53 -13.60 2.46 14.36
N ILE A 54 -14.36 1.36 14.25
CA ILE A 54 -15.18 0.82 15.33
C ILE A 54 -14.38 -0.21 16.14
N PHE A 55 -13.34 -0.84 15.57
CA PHE A 55 -12.56 -1.92 16.18
C PHE A 55 -11.06 -1.82 15.93
N ILE A 56 -10.28 -2.60 16.70
CA ILE A 56 -8.83 -2.79 16.53
C ILE A 56 -8.55 -3.26 15.10
N ASP A 57 -7.52 -2.67 14.52
CA ASP A 57 -7.26 -2.77 13.11
C ASP A 57 -6.31 -3.91 12.74
N ILE A 58 -6.82 -5.13 12.90
CA ILE A 58 -6.06 -6.36 12.63
C ILE A 58 -5.53 -6.37 11.20
N LEU A 59 -6.31 -5.83 10.25
CA LEU A 59 -5.89 -5.72 8.85
C LEU A 59 -4.68 -4.79 8.70
N GLN A 60 -4.64 -3.64 9.41
CA GLN A 60 -3.45 -2.77 9.38
C GLN A 60 -2.19 -3.50 9.83
N ILE A 61 -2.30 -4.21 10.95
CA ILE A 61 -1.17 -4.88 11.58
C ILE A 61 -0.68 -6.01 10.68
N GLY A 62 -1.59 -6.83 10.18
CA GLY A 62 -1.25 -7.93 9.26
C GLY A 62 -0.58 -7.43 7.98
N LEU A 63 -1.14 -6.39 7.36
CA LEU A 63 -0.56 -5.78 6.16
C LEU A 63 0.82 -5.17 6.44
N LEU A 64 1.00 -4.48 7.57
CA LEU A 64 2.30 -3.92 7.95
C LEU A 64 3.36 -5.01 8.13
N ILE A 65 3.02 -6.13 8.78
CA ILE A 65 3.95 -7.26 8.95
C ILE A 65 4.36 -7.84 7.60
N ILE A 66 3.39 -8.10 6.71
CA ILE A 66 3.65 -8.62 5.37
C ILE A 66 4.55 -7.67 4.58
N PHE A 67 4.26 -6.37 4.64
CA PHE A 67 5.07 -5.33 3.99
C PHE A 67 6.52 -5.31 4.49
N LEU A 68 6.73 -5.37 5.81
CA LEU A 68 8.07 -5.41 6.39
C LEU A 68 8.86 -6.64 5.92
N ILE A 69 8.20 -7.80 5.79
CA ILE A 69 8.84 -9.03 5.30
C ILE A 69 9.28 -8.84 3.84
N PHE A 70 8.37 -8.41 2.94
CA PHE A 70 8.71 -8.22 1.53
C PHE A 70 9.82 -7.18 1.32
N ILE A 71 9.76 -6.06 2.03
CA ILE A 71 10.81 -5.04 1.96
C ILE A 71 12.14 -5.56 2.49
N SER A 72 12.14 -6.30 3.59
CA SER A 72 13.39 -6.83 4.16
C SER A 72 14.09 -7.79 3.18
N ILE A 73 13.32 -8.68 2.55
CA ILE A 73 13.83 -9.57 1.50
C ILE A 73 14.36 -8.73 0.33
N ARG A 74 13.61 -7.72 -0.10
CA ARG A 74 14.02 -6.88 -1.23
C ARG A 74 15.29 -6.08 -0.96
N ILE A 75 15.42 -5.51 0.23
CA ILE A 75 16.64 -4.79 0.64
C ILE A 75 17.83 -5.76 0.65
N TYR A 76 17.64 -6.97 1.20
CA TYR A 76 18.67 -8.00 1.21
C TYR A 76 19.14 -8.38 -0.20
N GLU A 77 18.21 -8.59 -1.13
CA GLU A 77 18.53 -8.86 -2.54
C GLU A 77 19.36 -7.75 -3.19
N VAL A 78 19.00 -6.48 -2.95
CA VAL A 78 19.68 -5.31 -3.52
C VAL A 78 21.06 -5.09 -2.89
N LEU A 79 21.26 -5.47 -1.62
CA LEU A 79 22.56 -5.31 -0.95
C LEU A 79 23.57 -6.38 -1.35
N ILE A 80 23.12 -7.59 -1.72
CA ILE A 80 24.00 -8.70 -2.08
C ILE A 80 24.33 -8.75 -3.57
N LYS A 81 23.42 -8.27 -4.41
CA LYS A 81 23.57 -8.26 -5.86
C LYS A 81 24.05 -6.90 -6.36
#